data_AF-A0A0C2J3I4-F1
#
_entry.id   AF-A0A0C2J3I4-F1
#
_cell.length_a   1.000
_cell.length_b   1.000
_cell.length_c   1.000
_cell.angle_alpha   90.00
_cell.angle_beta   90.00
_cell.angle_gamma   90.00
#
_symmetry.space_group_name_H-M   'P 1'
#
loop_
_entity.id
_entity.type
_entity.pdbx_description
1 polymer ?
#
loop_
_entity_poly.entity_id
_entity_poly.type
_entity_poly.pdbx_seq_one_letter_code
_entity_poly.pdbx_strand_id
1 'polypeptide(L)'
;MKLLRKFCWSNGRMLCRTYDDVLEAIDMGRLIVLASHGLLSHDEPTFNECLNVFVELFKGPYNTICEERPETNSIVVHLYNSHAHRIVRDCIEAILTRRKISYVRGCGKVLYIMKHVEFDGIRPLFKIDKWLVNDILETYSDEIRANENISSTIIKILNSSTEEKAVDLAVTLNSTLFAA
;
A
#
# COMPACT_ATOMS: atom_id res chain seq x y z
N MET A 1 -12.89 -16.23 -0.11
CA MET A 1 -12.52 -15.24 -1.15
C MET A 1 -12.92 -15.70 -2.57
N LYS A 2 -14.20 -16.04 -2.80
CA LYS A 2 -14.71 -16.30 -4.17
C LYS A 2 -15.27 -15.03 -4.84
N LEU A 3 -15.48 -13.96 -4.06
CA LEU A 3 -15.97 -12.67 -4.54
C LEU A 3 -14.92 -11.96 -5.40
N LEU A 4 -13.65 -11.90 -4.97
CA LEU A 4 -12.56 -11.27 -5.71
C LEU A 4 -12.31 -11.92 -7.09
N ARG A 5 -12.42 -13.26 -7.19
CA ARG A 5 -12.29 -13.99 -8.45
C ARG A 5 -13.42 -13.75 -9.46
N LYS A 6 -14.63 -13.40 -9.00
CA LYS A 6 -15.79 -13.16 -9.89
C LYS A 6 -15.73 -11.80 -10.58
N PHE A 7 -14.88 -10.89 -10.10
CA PHE A 7 -14.65 -9.57 -10.70
C PHE A 7 -13.47 -9.55 -11.68
N CYS A 8 -12.93 -10.73 -12.05
CA CYS A 8 -11.94 -10.94 -13.11
C CYS A 8 -10.99 -9.75 -13.33
N TRP A 9 -10.14 -9.50 -12.34
CA TRP A 9 -8.89 -8.74 -12.49
C TRP A 9 -7.86 -9.43 -13.41
N SER A 10 -8.30 -10.45 -14.15
CA SER A 10 -7.48 -11.36 -14.94
C SER A 10 -6.83 -10.73 -16.17
N ASN A 11 -7.04 -9.43 -16.42
CA ASN A 11 -6.43 -8.69 -17.53
C ASN A 11 -5.90 -7.30 -17.13
N GLY A 12 -5.39 -7.11 -15.90
CA GLY A 12 -4.40 -6.06 -15.54
C GLY A 12 -4.67 -4.59 -15.92
N ARG A 13 -5.89 -4.25 -16.36
CA ARG A 13 -6.33 -2.89 -16.70
C ARG A 13 -7.83 -2.82 -16.46
N MET A 14 -8.23 -2.11 -15.41
CA MET A 14 -9.62 -1.66 -15.30
C MET A 14 -9.87 -0.59 -16.35
N LEU A 15 -10.87 -0.78 -17.22
CA LEU A 15 -11.37 0.30 -18.07
C LEU A 15 -12.05 1.33 -17.15
N CYS A 16 -11.85 2.63 -17.41
CA CYS A 16 -12.30 3.70 -16.50
C CYS A 16 -13.79 3.62 -16.12
N ARG A 17 -14.66 3.21 -17.05
CA ARG A 17 -16.09 2.99 -16.77
C ARG A 17 -16.32 1.85 -15.78
N THR A 18 -15.60 0.74 -15.95
CA THR A 18 -15.65 -0.40 -15.03
C THR A 18 -15.07 -0.07 -13.66
N TYR A 19 -14.13 0.88 -13.58
CA TYR A 19 -13.59 1.36 -12.31
C TYR A 19 -14.63 2.14 -11.50
N ASP A 20 -15.32 3.09 -12.12
CA ASP A 20 -16.38 3.87 -11.46
C ASP A 20 -17.57 2.98 -11.06
N ASP A 21 -18.01 2.09 -11.95
CA ASP A 21 -19.08 1.13 -11.64
C ASP A 21 -18.72 0.27 -10.41
N VAL A 22 -17.44 -0.09 -10.24
CA VAL A 22 -16.95 -0.87 -9.09
C VAL A 22 -16.90 -0.02 -7.82
N LEU A 23 -16.46 1.23 -7.91
CA LEU A 23 -16.44 2.15 -6.77
C LEU A 23 -17.85 2.41 -6.22
N GLU A 24 -18.85 2.47 -7.09
CA GLU A 24 -20.25 2.70 -6.70
C GLU A 24 -20.95 1.42 -6.22
N ALA A 25 -20.64 0.26 -6.81
CA ALA A 25 -21.33 -1.00 -6.52
C ALA A 25 -20.82 -1.74 -5.28
N ILE A 26 -19.61 -1.44 -4.81
CA ILE A 26 -18.95 -2.17 -3.72
C ILE A 26 -18.75 -1.24 -2.52
N ASP A 27 -18.94 -1.77 -1.31
CA ASP A 27 -18.44 -1.14 -0.09
C ASP A 27 -16.90 -1.18 -0.08
N MET A 28 -16.31 -0.17 -0.72
CA MET A 28 -14.87 -0.03 -0.89
C MET A 28 -14.14 0.12 0.44
N GLY A 29 -14.78 0.74 1.44
CA GLY A 29 -14.22 0.83 2.79
C GLY A 29 -14.03 -0.56 3.41
N ARG A 30 -15.06 -1.41 3.33
CA ARG A 30 -14.96 -2.80 3.79
C ARG A 30 -13.95 -3.63 2.98
N LEU A 31 -13.89 -3.43 1.67
CA LEU A 31 -12.89 -4.09 0.81
C LEU A 31 -11.47 -3.73 1.22
N ILE A 32 -11.18 -2.44 1.45
CA ILE A 32 -9.87 -1.95 1.90
C ILE A 32 -9.51 -2.56 3.25
N VAL A 33 -10.44 -2.59 4.20
CA VAL A 33 -10.20 -3.21 5.52
C VAL A 33 -9.83 -4.68 5.40
N LEU A 34 -10.53 -5.44 4.53
CA LEU A 34 -10.22 -6.84 4.27
C LEU A 34 -8.86 -7.00 3.56
N ALA A 35 -8.58 -6.18 2.55
CA ALA A 35 -7.30 -6.20 1.84
C ALA A 35 -6.13 -5.86 2.75
N SER A 36 -6.31 -4.91 3.68
CA SER A 36 -5.29 -4.50 4.65
C SER A 36 -4.91 -5.67 5.56
N HIS A 37 -5.91 -6.36 6.13
CA HIS A 37 -5.66 -7.61 6.86
C HIS A 37 -4.97 -8.68 6.00
N GLY A 38 -5.33 -8.77 4.72
CA GLY A 38 -4.72 -9.72 3.79
C GLY A 38 -3.24 -9.47 3.50
N LEU A 39 -2.74 -8.24 3.69
CA LEU A 39 -1.29 -7.94 3.62
C LEU A 39 -0.50 -8.66 4.72
N LEU A 40 -1.16 -9.02 5.82
CA LEU A 40 -0.58 -9.80 6.92
C LEU A 40 -0.87 -11.31 6.79
N SER A 41 -1.45 -11.76 5.68
CA SER A 41 -1.70 -13.18 5.46
C SER A 41 -0.40 -13.99 5.35
N HIS A 42 -0.42 -15.23 5.85
CA HIS A 42 0.64 -16.22 5.58
C HIS A 42 0.43 -16.98 4.27
N ASP A 43 -0.78 -16.90 3.71
CA ASP A 43 -1.13 -17.46 2.41
C ASP A 43 -0.77 -16.45 1.31
N GLU A 44 0.25 -16.78 0.52
CA GLU A 44 0.78 -15.91 -0.53
C GLU A 44 -0.24 -15.58 -1.64
N PRO A 45 -1.10 -16.52 -2.09
CA PRO A 45 -2.20 -16.19 -2.98
C PRO A 45 -3.12 -15.09 -2.42
N THR A 46 -3.54 -15.21 -1.15
CA THR A 46 -4.35 -14.20 -0.48
C THR A 46 -3.63 -12.86 -0.40
N PHE A 47 -2.35 -12.87 -0.02
CA PHE A 47 -1.54 -11.65 0.01
C PHE A 47 -1.49 -10.97 -1.35
N ASN A 48 -1.23 -11.72 -2.42
CA ASN A 48 -1.14 -11.19 -3.78
C ASN A 48 -2.48 -10.62 -4.27
N GLU A 49 -3.60 -11.30 -3.98
CA GLU A 49 -4.94 -10.78 -4.30
C GLU A 49 -5.18 -9.45 -3.57
N CYS A 50 -4.82 -9.36 -2.28
CA CYS A 50 -4.99 -8.15 -1.48
C CYS A 50 -4.04 -7.02 -1.90
N LEU A 51 -2.80 -7.34 -2.27
CA LEU A 51 -1.83 -6.40 -2.82
C LEU A 51 -2.37 -5.76 -4.11
N ASN A 52 -2.93 -6.57 -5.01
CA ASN A 52 -3.48 -6.11 -6.28
C ASN A 52 -4.65 -5.14 -6.08
N VAL A 53 -5.48 -5.32 -5.03
CA VAL A 53 -6.53 -4.35 -4.67
C VAL A 53 -5.93 -2.95 -4.54
N PHE A 54 -4.85 -2.81 -3.74
CA PHE A 54 -4.25 -1.52 -3.47
C PHE A 54 -3.57 -0.91 -4.68
N VAL A 55 -2.89 -1.74 -5.48
CA VAL A 55 -2.25 -1.29 -6.71
C VAL A 55 -3.29 -0.73 -7.68
N GLU A 56 -4.37 -1.47 -7.95
CA GLU A 56 -5.41 -1.05 -8.88
C GLU A 56 -6.21 0.15 -8.34
N LEU A 57 -6.58 0.12 -7.06
CA LEU A 57 -7.38 1.18 -6.44
C LEU A 57 -6.66 2.52 -6.49
N PHE A 58 -5.37 2.55 -6.12
CA PHE A 58 -4.65 3.80 -5.93
C PHE A 58 -3.83 4.22 -7.16
N LYS A 59 -3.46 3.32 -8.08
CA LYS A 59 -2.88 3.71 -9.38
C LYS A 59 -3.94 3.97 -10.46
N GLY A 60 -5.09 3.30 -10.39
CA GLY A 60 -6.12 3.31 -11.43
C GLY A 60 -6.55 4.71 -11.91
N PRO A 61 -6.87 5.65 -10.99
CA PRO A 61 -7.31 7.00 -11.36
C PRO A 61 -6.27 7.82 -12.14
N TYR A 62 -4.99 7.48 -12.01
CA TYR A 62 -3.86 8.24 -12.57
C TYR A 62 -3.29 7.59 -13.83
N ASN A 63 -3.96 6.57 -14.36
CA ASN A 63 -3.54 5.96 -15.59
C ASN A 63 -3.88 6.90 -16.76
N THR A 64 -2.91 7.19 -17.63
CA THR A 64 -2.99 8.18 -18.72
C THR A 64 -4.08 7.91 -19.76
N ILE A 65 -4.72 6.75 -19.67
CA ILE A 65 -5.81 6.29 -20.54
C ILE A 65 -7.17 6.80 -20.03
N CYS A 66 -7.29 7.15 -18.75
CA CYS A 66 -8.52 7.68 -18.17
C CYS A 66 -8.55 9.21 -18.25
N GLU A 67 -9.65 9.76 -18.74
CA GLU A 67 -9.98 11.17 -18.56
C GLU A 67 -10.11 11.46 -17.06
N GLU A 68 -9.62 12.62 -16.61
CA GLU A 68 -9.78 13.06 -15.22
C GLU A 68 -11.27 13.14 -14.85
N ARG A 69 -11.65 12.44 -13.78
CA ARG A 69 -13.02 12.42 -13.25
C ARG A 69 -13.03 12.92 -11.81
N PRO A 70 -13.55 14.14 -11.56
CA PRO A 70 -13.56 14.74 -10.22
C PRO A 70 -14.25 13.88 -9.15
N GLU A 71 -15.33 13.19 -9.51
CA GLU A 71 -16.11 12.34 -8.62
C GLU A 71 -15.31 11.11 -8.17
N THR A 72 -14.69 10.42 -9.11
CA THR A 72 -13.77 9.29 -8.88
C THR A 72 -12.62 9.70 -7.97
N ASN A 73 -11.99 10.85 -8.26
CA ASN A 73 -10.93 11.40 -7.43
C ASN A 73 -11.41 11.68 -6.00
N SER A 74 -12.59 12.26 -5.83
CA SER A 74 -13.17 12.53 -4.50
C SER A 74 -13.36 11.26 -3.66
N ILE A 75 -13.88 10.19 -4.28
CA ILE A 75 -14.04 8.88 -3.62
C ILE A 75 -12.68 8.33 -3.20
N VAL A 76 -11.70 8.33 -4.11
CA VAL A 76 -10.36 7.79 -3.82
C VAL A 76 -9.64 8.62 -2.77
N VAL A 77 -9.78 9.95 -2.78
CA VAL A 77 -9.27 10.85 -1.73
C VAL A 77 -9.89 10.50 -0.38
N HIS A 78 -11.20 10.27 -0.33
CA HIS A 78 -11.90 9.91 0.90
C HIS A 78 -11.42 8.55 1.43
N LEU A 79 -11.28 7.55 0.56
CA LEU A 79 -10.76 6.23 0.90
C LEU A 79 -9.32 6.30 1.39
N TYR A 80 -8.48 7.10 0.73
CA TYR A 80 -7.10 7.35 1.14
C TYR A 80 -7.05 7.95 2.55
N ASN A 81 -7.74 9.07 2.77
CA ASN A 81 -7.73 9.75 4.07
C ASN A 81 -8.22 8.86 5.21
N SER A 82 -9.16 7.96 4.94
CA SER A 82 -9.74 7.06 5.94
C SER A 82 -8.88 5.84 6.26
N HIS A 83 -8.02 5.40 5.32
CA HIS A 83 -7.37 4.10 5.42
C HIS A 83 -5.84 4.09 5.21
N ALA A 84 -5.24 5.19 4.73
CA ALA A 84 -3.82 5.25 4.41
C ALA A 84 -2.93 4.87 5.60
N HIS A 85 -3.24 5.41 6.79
CA HIS A 85 -2.56 5.07 8.04
C HIS A 85 -2.46 3.56 8.26
N ARG A 86 -3.58 2.85 8.10
CA ARG A 86 -3.66 1.42 8.34
C ARG A 86 -2.91 0.61 7.29
N ILE A 87 -3.06 0.98 6.02
CA ILE A 87 -2.36 0.32 4.90
C ILE A 87 -0.84 0.44 5.08
N VAL A 88 -0.37 1.65 5.43
CA VAL A 88 1.05 1.93 5.69
C VAL A 88 1.56 1.12 6.87
N ARG A 89 0.79 1.07 7.97
CA ARG A 89 1.11 0.26 9.14
C ARG A 89 1.25 -1.23 8.79
N ASP A 90 0.26 -1.81 8.12
CA ASP A 90 0.26 -3.23 7.77
C ASP A 90 1.42 -3.56 6.80
N CYS A 91 1.78 -2.63 5.90
CA CYS A 91 2.95 -2.79 5.02
C CYS A 91 4.28 -2.74 5.79
N ILE A 92 4.43 -1.79 6.71
CA ILE A 92 5.63 -1.70 7.55
C ILE A 92 5.76 -2.95 8.40
N GLU A 93 4.66 -3.41 9.01
CA GLU A 93 4.63 -4.65 9.78
C GLU A 93 5.08 -5.86 8.95
N ALA A 94 4.55 -5.99 7.73
CA ALA A 94 4.95 -7.06 6.83
C ALA A 94 6.46 -6.98 6.48
N ILE A 95 7.01 -5.78 6.24
CA ILE A 95 8.44 -5.61 5.96
C ILE A 95 9.31 -5.97 7.16
N LEU A 96 8.88 -5.65 8.39
CA LEU A 96 9.68 -5.91 9.59
C LEU A 96 9.58 -7.37 10.08
N THR A 97 8.46 -8.04 9.82
CA THR A 97 8.17 -9.36 10.42
C THR A 97 8.28 -10.54 9.44
N ARG A 98 8.15 -10.31 8.13
CA ARG A 98 8.09 -11.40 7.13
C ARG A 98 9.46 -11.70 6.57
N ARG A 99 9.87 -12.97 6.58
CA ARG A 99 11.13 -13.43 5.98
C ARG A 99 11.07 -13.63 4.47
N LYS A 100 9.88 -13.89 3.93
CA LYS A 100 9.75 -14.21 2.51
C LYS A 100 9.73 -12.91 1.69
N ILE A 101 10.73 -12.79 0.82
CA ILE A 101 11.03 -11.60 0.02
C ILE A 101 9.84 -11.14 -0.84
N SER A 102 8.98 -12.06 -1.32
CA SER A 102 7.80 -11.67 -2.14
C SER A 102 6.84 -10.74 -1.39
N TYR A 103 6.59 -10.98 -0.10
CA TYR A 103 5.78 -10.10 0.74
C TYR A 103 6.42 -8.72 0.89
N VAL A 104 7.72 -8.70 1.20
CA VAL A 104 8.51 -7.47 1.38
C VAL A 104 8.49 -6.61 0.12
N ARG A 105 8.69 -7.23 -1.04
CA ARG A 105 8.63 -6.54 -2.34
C ARG A 105 7.24 -5.95 -2.60
N GLY A 106 6.18 -6.72 -2.32
CA GLY A 106 4.82 -6.23 -2.45
C GLY A 106 4.56 -5.01 -1.56
N CYS A 107 4.93 -5.08 -0.29
CA CYS A 107 4.74 -3.97 0.64
C CYS A 107 5.57 -2.73 0.28
N GLY A 108 6.82 -2.90 -0.19
CA GLY A 108 7.63 -1.80 -0.71
C GLY A 108 6.95 -1.07 -1.87
N LYS A 109 6.33 -1.82 -2.78
CA LYS A 109 5.53 -1.27 -3.89
C LYS A 109 4.30 -0.50 -3.39
N VAL A 110 3.54 -1.03 -2.42
CA VAL A 110 2.37 -0.33 -1.88
C VAL A 110 2.77 0.95 -1.16
N LEU A 111 3.83 0.94 -0.35
CA LEU A 111 4.33 2.14 0.32
C LEU A 111 4.72 3.24 -0.69
N TYR A 112 5.37 2.87 -1.79
CA TYR A 112 5.67 3.79 -2.88
C TYR A 112 4.40 4.41 -3.49
N ILE A 113 3.40 3.57 -3.80
CA ILE A 113 2.12 4.02 -4.38
C ILE A 113 1.42 4.99 -3.42
N MET A 114 1.31 4.63 -2.15
CA MET A 114 0.61 5.43 -1.15
C MET A 114 1.26 6.80 -0.96
N LYS A 115 2.58 6.92 -1.16
CA LYS A 115 3.26 8.23 -1.14
C LYS A 115 3.13 8.99 -2.45
N HIS A 116 3.25 8.35 -3.61
CA HIS A 116 3.13 9.03 -4.90
C HIS A 116 1.73 9.53 -5.16
N VAL A 117 0.71 8.82 -4.71
CA VAL A 117 -0.69 9.27 -4.80
C VAL A 117 -0.95 10.54 -3.97
N GLU A 118 -0.20 10.77 -2.89
CA GLU A 118 -0.19 12.05 -2.13
C GLU A 118 0.39 13.21 -2.97
N PHE A 119 1.28 12.93 -3.93
CA PHE A 119 1.90 13.94 -4.80
C PHE A 119 1.13 14.18 -6.10
N ASP A 120 0.60 13.12 -6.72
CA ASP A 120 0.09 13.12 -8.10
C ASP A 120 -1.34 13.64 -8.27
N GLY A 121 -1.97 14.19 -7.22
CA GLY A 121 -3.20 14.98 -7.38
C GLY A 121 -4.27 14.76 -6.32
N ILE A 122 -4.13 13.76 -5.44
CA ILE A 122 -4.84 13.79 -4.17
C ILE A 122 -4.15 14.91 -3.39
N ARG A 123 -4.87 15.94 -2.95
CA ARG A 123 -4.40 16.79 -1.85
C ARG A 123 -4.95 16.17 -0.57
N PRO A 124 -4.43 15.03 -0.08
CA PRO A 124 -5.03 14.38 1.06
C PRO A 124 -4.90 15.28 2.28
N LEU A 125 -5.87 15.16 3.18
CA LEU A 125 -5.76 15.72 4.52
C LEU A 125 -4.72 14.94 5.33
N PHE A 126 -4.63 13.63 5.06
CA PHE A 126 -3.66 12.74 5.67
C PHE A 126 -2.33 12.78 4.91
N LYS A 127 -1.23 13.03 5.64
CA LYS A 127 0.13 12.98 5.07
C LYS A 127 0.90 11.84 5.71
N ILE A 128 1.56 11.05 4.88
CA ILE A 128 2.49 10.04 5.38
C ILE A 128 3.79 10.78 5.74
N ASP A 129 4.00 11.01 7.03
CA ASP A 129 5.12 11.76 7.55
C ASP A 129 5.98 10.95 8.54
N LYS A 130 7.02 11.60 9.06
CA LYS A 130 7.93 10.99 10.03
C LYS A 130 7.22 10.61 11.34
N TRP A 131 6.21 11.38 11.75
CA TRP A 131 5.49 11.13 12.98
C TRP A 131 4.71 9.82 12.89
N LEU A 132 4.01 9.58 11.78
CA LEU A 132 3.31 8.32 11.54
C LEU A 132 4.26 7.11 11.60
N VAL A 133 5.40 7.19 10.93
CA VAL A 133 6.38 6.10 10.93
C VAL A 133 6.89 5.83 12.34
N ASN A 134 7.15 6.88 13.12
CA ASN A 134 7.57 6.73 14.50
C ASN A 134 6.47 6.11 15.39
N ASP A 135 5.22 6.55 15.27
CA ASP A 135 4.07 5.97 15.99
C ASP A 135 3.94 4.46 15.73
N ILE A 136 4.10 4.04 14.48
CA ILE A 136 4.08 2.62 14.12
C ILE A 136 5.25 1.88 14.78
N LEU A 137 6.46 2.43 14.73
CA LEU A 137 7.66 1.79 15.28
C LEU A 137 7.68 1.74 16.82
N GLU A 138 6.99 2.64 17.50
CA GLU A 138 6.86 2.61 18.97
C GLU A 138 6.18 1.33 19.49
N THR A 139 5.39 0.67 18.65
CA THR A 139 4.71 -0.59 18.99
C THR A 139 5.60 -1.84 18.91
N TYR A 140 6.84 -1.72 18.40
CA TYR A 140 7.77 -2.83 18.22
C TYR A 140 8.77 -2.95 19.39
N SER A 141 9.50 -4.07 19.43
CA SER A 141 10.53 -4.35 20.42
C SER A 141 11.54 -3.21 20.55
N ASP A 142 12.09 -3.03 21.76
CA ASP A 142 13.07 -1.99 22.08
C ASP A 142 14.28 -1.97 21.11
N GLU A 143 14.68 -3.13 20.57
CA GLU A 143 15.76 -3.24 19.57
C GLU A 143 15.42 -2.58 18.23
N ILE A 144 14.22 -2.84 17.70
CA ILE A 144 13.70 -2.19 16.49
C ILE A 144 13.46 -0.71 16.76
N ARG A 145 12.91 -0.38 17.94
CA ARG A 145 12.62 1.01 18.32
C ARG A 145 13.88 1.85 18.48
N ALA A 146 14.96 1.30 19.03
CA ALA A 146 16.24 1.98 19.22
C ALA A 146 17.05 2.13 17.92
N ASN A 147 16.69 1.40 16.87
CA ASN A 147 17.43 1.41 15.62
C ASN A 147 16.96 2.55 14.70
N GLU A 148 17.60 3.71 14.83
CA GLU A 148 17.36 4.89 13.98
C GLU A 148 17.55 4.61 12.46
N ASN A 149 18.28 3.56 12.10
CA ASN A 149 18.45 3.16 10.71
C ASN A 149 17.15 2.61 10.11
N ILE A 150 16.29 1.97 10.91
CA ILE A 150 15.00 1.41 10.44
C ILE A 150 14.05 2.54 10.05
N SER A 151 13.82 3.50 10.95
CA SER A 151 12.92 4.63 10.69
C SER A 151 13.40 5.44 9.50
N SER A 152 14.69 5.76 9.43
CA SER A 152 15.26 6.50 8.31
C SER A 152 15.16 5.73 6.98
N THR A 153 15.30 4.40 6.99
CA THR A 153 15.14 3.58 5.79
C THR A 153 13.69 3.49 5.33
N ILE A 154 12.73 3.35 6.25
CA ILE A 154 11.29 3.40 5.91
C ILE A 154 10.93 4.74 5.28
N ILE A 155 11.45 5.85 5.82
CA ILE A 155 11.27 7.19 5.23
C ILE A 155 11.89 7.29 3.82
N LYS A 156 13.02 6.63 3.57
CA LYS A 156 13.61 6.54 2.22
C LYS A 156 12.75 5.70 1.27
N ILE A 157 12.15 4.60 1.74
CA ILE A 157 11.23 3.78 0.95
C ILE A 157 10.04 4.63 0.49
N LEU A 158 9.40 5.33 1.42
CA LEU A 158 8.26 6.21 1.13
C LEU A 158 8.62 7.31 0.14
N ASN A 159 9.75 8.01 0.35
CA ASN A 159 10.18 9.11 -0.50
C ASN A 159 11.04 8.68 -1.69
N SER A 160 10.97 7.40 -2.08
CA SER A 160 11.73 6.90 -3.22
C SER A 160 11.27 7.52 -4.53
N SER A 161 12.22 7.81 -5.42
CA SER A 161 11.92 8.39 -6.72
C SER A 161 11.34 7.38 -7.73
N THR A 162 11.53 6.09 -7.51
CA THR A 162 10.99 5.02 -8.37
C THR A 162 10.48 3.85 -7.53
N GLU A 163 9.52 3.09 -8.08
CA GLU A 163 8.98 1.87 -7.47
C GLU A 163 10.10 0.85 -7.18
N GLU A 164 11.01 0.65 -8.14
CA GLU A 164 12.14 -0.29 -8.01
C GLU A 164 13.05 0.06 -6.81
N LYS A 165 13.38 1.34 -6.64
CA LYS A 165 14.20 1.78 -5.50
C LYS A 165 13.50 1.55 -4.17
N ALA A 166 12.19 1.81 -4.10
CA ALA A 166 11.41 1.57 -2.89
C ALA A 166 11.42 0.08 -2.52
N VAL A 167 11.26 -0.78 -3.52
CA VAL A 167 11.31 -2.24 -3.37
C VAL A 167 12.69 -2.71 -2.90
N ASP A 168 13.76 -2.24 -3.52
CA ASP A 168 15.13 -2.63 -3.15
C ASP A 168 15.51 -2.20 -1.74
N LEU A 169 15.10 -1.00 -1.33
CA LEU A 169 15.28 -0.51 0.03
C LEU A 169 14.50 -1.36 1.06
N ALA A 170 13.27 -1.76 0.74
CA ALA A 170 12.47 -2.64 1.59
C ALA A 170 13.15 -4.01 1.77
N VAL A 171 13.65 -4.60 0.69
CA VAL A 171 14.37 -5.88 0.73
C VAL A 171 15.68 -5.76 1.51
N THR A 172 16.43 -4.67 1.34
CA THR A 172 17.68 -4.41 2.05
C THR A 172 17.46 -4.26 3.56
N LEU A 173 16.43 -3.49 3.95
CA LEU A 173 16.02 -3.33 5.34
C LEU A 173 15.68 -4.68 5.97
N ASN A 174 14.80 -5.44 5.33
CA ASN A 174 14.38 -6.76 5.79
C ASN A 174 15.55 -7.73 5.93
N SER A 175 16.44 -7.77 4.94
CA SER A 175 17.62 -8.64 4.96
C SER A 175 18.56 -8.31 6.12
N THR A 176 18.70 -7.02 6.45
CA THR A 176 19.54 -6.57 7.58
C THR A 176 18.96 -7.02 8.92
N LEU A 177 17.63 -7.04 9.06
CA LEU A 177 16.95 -7.49 10.29
C LEU A 177 17.06 -8.99 10.54
N PHE A 178 17.12 -9.79 9.47
CA PHE A 178 17.21 -11.26 9.57
C PHE A 178 18.63 -11.82 9.37
N ALA A 179 19.62 -10.95 9.12
CA ALA A 179 21.03 -11.32 9.07
C ALA A 179 21.74 -11.19 10.42
N ALA A 180 21.12 -10.47 11.38
CA ALA A 180 21.54 -10.40 12.78
C ALA A 180 20.99 -11.60 13.57
#